data_AF-A0A0J6N8M7-F1
#
_entry.id   AF-A0A0J6N8M7-F1
#
_cell.length_a   1.000
_cell.length_b   1.000
_cell.length_c   1.000
_cell.angle_alpha   90.00
_cell.angle_beta   90.00
_cell.angle_gamma   90.00
#
_symmetry.space_group_name_H-M   'P 1'
#
loop_
_entity.id
_entity.type
_entity.pdbx_description
1 polymer ?
#
loop_
_entity_poly.entity_id
_entity_poly.type
_entity_poly.pdbx_seq_one_letter_code
_entity_poly.pdbx_strand_id
1 'polypeptide(L)'
;MPIFGAMKMKKLLALCLAGVLALPAWAANPQPPKTVPIKQGMAYAKARKFILKAGWEPIHAVNGEACGYGEKICKKFPEIESCSADGYCKMFFKNEWDMMLVLITLGDMDAKGENAQIESWSLKK
;
A
#
# COMPACT_ATOMS: atom_id res chain seq x y z
N MET A 1 -86.43 -9.68 16.85
CA MET A 1 -85.45 -8.57 16.93
C MET A 1 -84.05 -9.14 16.72
N PRO A 2 -83.17 -8.46 15.98
CA PRO A 2 -82.51 -8.96 14.77
C PRO A 2 -80.99 -9.16 15.03
N ILE A 3 -80.03 -9.41 14.14
CA ILE A 3 -79.77 -9.04 12.73
C ILE A 3 -78.66 -9.98 12.22
N PHE A 4 -78.76 -10.46 10.97
CA PHE A 4 -77.66 -11.04 10.18
C PHE A 4 -76.50 -10.03 10.02
N GLY A 5 -75.30 -10.34 10.50
CA GLY A 5 -74.11 -9.49 10.35
C GLY A 5 -73.13 -10.01 9.30
N ALA A 6 -72.95 -9.23 8.24
CA ALA A 6 -72.28 -9.57 6.99
C ALA A 6 -70.76 -9.87 7.04
N MET A 7 -70.37 -10.72 6.08
CA MET A 7 -69.04 -10.96 5.52
C MET A 7 -68.24 -9.68 5.22
N LYS A 8 -66.92 -9.70 5.48
CA LYS A 8 -65.95 -8.87 4.74
C LYS A 8 -64.59 -9.56 4.62
N MET A 9 -64.48 -10.36 3.57
CA MET A 9 -63.21 -10.88 3.05
C MET A 9 -62.39 -9.70 2.51
N LYS A 10 -61.44 -9.21 3.30
CA LYS A 10 -60.48 -8.18 2.87
C LYS A 10 -59.25 -8.86 2.26
N LYS A 11 -59.30 -8.92 0.94
CA LYS A 11 -58.22 -8.85 -0.06
C LYS A 11 -56.77 -8.94 0.50
N LEU A 12 -56.13 -10.04 0.11
CA LEU A 12 -54.77 -10.11 -0.48
C LEU A 12 -53.75 -9.12 0.09
N LEU A 13 -52.96 -9.58 1.06
CA LEU A 13 -51.62 -9.04 1.28
C LEU A 13 -50.63 -9.97 0.59
N ALA A 14 -49.96 -9.38 -0.39
CA ALA A 14 -49.06 -10.00 -1.34
C ALA A 14 -47.96 -10.79 -0.65
N LEU A 15 -47.74 -12.02 -1.14
CA LEU A 15 -46.51 -12.77 -0.95
C LEU A 15 -45.38 -11.95 -1.60
N CYS A 16 -44.64 -11.17 -0.81
CA CYS A 16 -43.38 -10.59 -1.26
C CYS A 16 -42.39 -11.75 -1.49
N LEU A 17 -42.26 -12.18 -2.75
CA LEU A 17 -41.08 -12.89 -3.21
C LEU A 17 -39.87 -11.97 -3.01
N ALA A 18 -39.24 -12.05 -1.84
CA ALA A 18 -37.90 -11.53 -1.64
C ALA A 18 -36.92 -12.49 -2.33
N GLY A 19 -36.93 -12.46 -3.67
CA GLY A 19 -35.91 -13.09 -4.49
C GLY A 19 -34.59 -12.39 -4.20
N VAL A 20 -33.73 -13.08 -3.45
CA VAL A 20 -32.37 -12.64 -3.14
C VAL A 20 -31.63 -12.43 -4.47
N LEU A 21 -31.45 -11.16 -4.85
CA LEU A 21 -30.53 -10.79 -5.91
C LEU A 21 -29.11 -11.07 -5.42
N ALA A 22 -28.62 -12.28 -5.69
CA ALA A 22 -27.20 -12.59 -5.58
C ALA A 22 -26.47 -11.76 -6.63
N LEU A 23 -26.06 -10.55 -6.24
CA LEU A 23 -25.07 -9.77 -6.98
C LEU A 23 -23.83 -10.66 -7.08
N PRO A 24 -23.32 -10.97 -8.29
CA PRO A 24 -22.03 -11.62 -8.40
C PRO A 24 -21.03 -10.61 -7.84
N ALA A 25 -20.51 -10.91 -6.66
CA ALA A 25 -19.34 -10.21 -6.14
C ALA A 25 -18.22 -10.54 -7.11
N TRP A 26 -18.05 -9.69 -8.12
CA TRP A 26 -16.83 -9.64 -8.89
C TRP A 26 -15.80 -9.20 -7.86
N ALA A 27 -15.13 -10.19 -7.28
CA ALA A 27 -13.90 -9.97 -6.54
C ALA A 27 -12.99 -9.23 -7.50
N ALA A 28 -12.94 -7.92 -7.40
CA ALA A 28 -11.92 -7.11 -8.04
C ALA A 28 -10.62 -7.64 -7.44
N ASN A 29 -9.97 -8.57 -8.15
CA ASN A 29 -8.72 -9.16 -7.71
C ASN A 29 -7.73 -8.00 -7.66
N PRO A 30 -7.37 -7.49 -6.48
CA PRO A 30 -6.67 -6.22 -6.39
C PRO A 30 -5.32 -6.42 -7.09
N GLN A 31 -5.10 -5.63 -8.14
CA GLN A 31 -3.91 -5.74 -8.95
C GLN A 31 -2.77 -5.01 -8.27
N PRO A 32 -1.54 -5.52 -8.38
CA PRO A 32 -0.37 -4.85 -7.86
C PRO A 32 -0.27 -3.40 -8.37
N PRO A 33 0.06 -2.42 -7.51
CA PRO A 33 0.19 -1.02 -7.92
C PRO A 33 1.33 -0.90 -8.93
N LYS A 34 0.96 -0.60 -10.18
CA LYS A 34 1.92 -0.43 -11.29
C LYS A 34 2.76 0.83 -11.18
N THR A 35 2.39 1.75 -10.30
CA THR A 35 3.06 3.04 -10.12
C THR A 35 3.24 3.36 -8.65
N VAL A 36 4.34 4.04 -8.35
CA VAL A 36 4.64 4.59 -7.03
C VAL A 36 4.59 6.11 -7.16
N PRO A 37 3.87 6.83 -6.29
CA PRO A 37 3.66 8.29 -6.41
C PRO A 37 4.90 9.10 -5.97
N ILE A 38 6.02 8.86 -6.65
CA ILE A 38 7.32 9.51 -6.44
C ILE A 38 7.83 10.13 -7.75
N LYS A 39 8.79 11.04 -7.63
CA LYS A 39 9.40 11.76 -8.76
C LYS A 39 10.89 11.96 -8.47
N GLN A 40 11.70 12.04 -9.52
CA GLN A 40 13.12 12.41 -9.38
C GLN A 40 13.25 13.79 -8.72
N GLY A 41 14.27 13.96 -7.88
CA GLY A 41 14.51 15.17 -7.08
C GLY A 41 13.61 15.31 -5.85
N MET A 42 12.64 14.40 -5.62
CA MET A 42 11.82 14.46 -4.42
C MET A 42 12.67 14.10 -3.19
N ALA A 43 12.60 14.91 -2.13
CA ALA A 43 13.20 14.57 -0.85
C ALA A 43 12.74 13.18 -0.38
N TYR A 44 13.70 12.34 0.02
CA TYR A 44 13.45 10.95 0.34
C TYR A 44 12.45 10.80 1.50
N ALA A 45 12.54 11.63 2.55
CA ALA A 45 11.58 11.63 3.66
C ALA A 45 10.12 11.80 3.19
N LYS A 46 9.90 12.61 2.15
CA LYS A 46 8.57 12.81 1.55
C LYS A 46 8.18 11.62 0.69
N ALA A 47 9.09 11.12 -0.14
CA ALA A 47 8.87 9.94 -0.98
C ALA A 47 8.52 8.71 -0.12
N ARG A 48 9.27 8.46 0.95
CA ARG A 48 9.06 7.36 1.90
C ARG A 48 7.65 7.38 2.49
N LYS A 49 7.14 8.54 2.90
CA LYS A 49 5.76 8.67 3.41
C LYS A 49 4.73 8.23 2.37
N PHE A 50 4.94 8.60 1.10
CA PHE A 50 4.05 8.19 0.03
C PHE A 50 4.15 6.69 -0.29
N ILE A 51 5.36 6.13 -0.28
CA ILE A 51 5.62 4.71 -0.48
C ILE A 51 4.92 3.89 0.60
N LEU A 52 5.14 4.21 1.88
CA LEU A 52 4.51 3.52 3.01
C LEU A 52 2.98 3.65 2.97
N LYS A 53 2.46 4.84 2.65
CA LYS A 53 1.01 5.07 2.51
C LYS A 53 0.39 4.26 1.35
N ALA A 54 1.19 3.91 0.34
CA ALA A 54 0.77 3.11 -0.80
C ALA A 54 0.86 1.59 -0.56
N GLY A 55 1.09 1.15 0.69
CA GLY A 55 1.11 -0.26 1.06
C GLY A 55 2.44 -0.97 0.79
N TRP A 56 3.52 -0.20 0.58
CA TRP A 56 4.87 -0.75 0.48
C TRP A 56 5.52 -0.80 1.85
N GLU A 57 6.23 -1.89 2.12
CA GLU A 57 6.92 -2.15 3.38
C GLU A 57 8.43 -2.16 3.17
N PRO A 58 9.21 -1.57 4.08
CA PRO A 58 10.67 -1.58 3.97
C PRO A 58 11.20 -2.99 4.18
N ILE A 59 12.14 -3.39 3.34
CA ILE A 59 12.82 -4.67 3.46
C ILE A 59 14.10 -4.44 4.23
N HIS A 60 14.24 -5.09 5.37
CA HIS A 60 15.50 -5.13 6.09
C HIS A 60 16.52 -5.84 5.22
N ALA A 61 17.71 -5.23 5.03
CA ALA A 61 18.83 -5.92 4.40
C ALA A 61 19.02 -7.29 5.06
N VAL A 62 18.70 -8.34 4.29
CA VAL A 62 18.78 -9.72 4.75
C VAL A 62 20.27 -10.05 4.82
N ASN A 63 20.72 -10.64 5.93
CA ASN A 63 22.04 -11.23 6.18
C ASN A 63 22.97 -10.51 7.17
N GLY A 64 22.47 -9.61 8.03
CA GLY A 64 23.28 -9.11 9.17
C GLY A 64 24.52 -8.31 8.77
N GLU A 65 24.66 -7.98 7.49
CA GLU A 65 25.60 -6.97 7.02
C GLU A 65 25.12 -5.63 7.56
N ALA A 66 26.00 -4.94 8.28
CA ALA A 66 25.76 -3.56 8.65
C ALA A 66 25.60 -2.79 7.36
N CYS A 67 24.38 -2.32 7.10
CA CYS A 67 24.11 -1.28 6.13
C CYS A 67 25.26 -0.24 6.11
N GLY A 68 25.71 0.15 4.91
CA GLY A 68 26.93 0.97 4.74
C GLY A 68 26.85 2.40 5.28
N TYR A 69 25.77 2.76 6.00
CA TYR A 69 25.44 4.11 6.42
C TYR A 69 25.43 4.31 7.95
N GLY A 70 25.79 3.26 8.71
CA GLY A 70 25.92 3.29 10.17
C GLY A 70 24.67 2.81 10.91
N GLU A 71 24.89 2.12 12.04
CA GLU A 71 23.87 1.32 12.75
C GLU A 71 22.60 2.12 13.10
N LYS A 72 22.74 3.38 13.54
CA LYS A 72 21.59 4.21 13.93
C LYS A 72 20.69 4.58 12.77
N ILE A 73 21.27 4.94 11.61
CA ILE A 73 20.50 5.35 10.44
C ILE A 73 19.74 4.15 9.89
N CYS A 74 20.34 2.97 9.88
CA CYS A 74 19.68 1.81 9.29
C CYS A 74 18.67 1.14 10.21
N LYS A 75 18.82 1.27 11.53
CA LYS A 75 17.72 0.97 12.46
C LYS A 75 16.50 1.85 12.16
N LYS A 76 16.70 3.07 11.66
CA LYS A 76 15.63 4.02 11.33
C LYS A 76 15.07 3.82 9.91
N PHE A 77 15.96 3.51 8.97
CA PHE A 77 15.66 3.25 7.57
C PHE A 77 16.10 1.84 7.21
N PRO A 78 15.36 0.81 7.67
CA PRO A 78 15.72 -0.58 7.41
C PRO A 78 15.72 -0.95 5.93
N GLU A 79 15.03 -0.17 5.09
CA GLU A 79 15.05 -0.33 3.63
C GLU A 79 16.42 -0.07 2.99
N ILE A 80 17.36 0.60 3.67
CA ILE A 80 18.71 0.85 3.13
C ILE A 80 19.43 -0.49 3.01
N GLU A 81 19.80 -0.85 1.79
CA GLU A 81 20.64 -2.03 1.54
C GLU A 81 22.12 -1.66 1.49
N SER A 82 22.50 -0.78 0.57
CA SER A 82 23.89 -0.35 0.41
C SER A 82 23.95 1.14 0.08
N CYS A 83 25.05 1.77 0.46
CA CYS A 83 25.37 3.12 0.06
C CYS A 83 26.82 3.17 -0.44
N SER A 84 27.05 3.91 -1.50
CA SER A 84 28.37 4.15 -2.08
C SER A 84 28.96 5.46 -1.55
N ALA A 85 30.29 5.60 -1.64
CA ALA A 85 31.01 6.75 -1.09
C ALA A 85 30.70 8.08 -1.80
N ASP A 86 30.12 8.03 -3.00
CA ASP A 86 29.64 9.17 -3.79
C ASP A 86 28.22 9.61 -3.40
N GLY A 87 27.62 8.99 -2.39
CA GLY A 87 26.34 9.41 -1.81
C GLY A 87 25.11 8.80 -2.48
N TYR A 88 25.26 7.76 -3.31
CA TYR A 88 24.12 6.98 -3.75
C TYR A 88 23.76 5.92 -2.72
N CYS A 89 22.47 5.77 -2.42
CA CYS A 89 21.97 4.66 -1.60
C CYS A 89 20.91 3.87 -2.35
N LYS A 90 21.02 2.55 -2.28
CA LYS A 90 20.04 1.60 -2.77
C LYS A 90 19.10 1.20 -1.65
N MET A 91 17.80 1.24 -1.93
CA MET A 91 16.78 0.93 -0.95
C MET A 91 15.74 -0.02 -1.51
N PHE A 92 15.21 -0.89 -0.65
CA PHE A 92 14.26 -1.91 -1.05
C PHE A 92 12.97 -1.86 -0.24
N PHE A 93 11.87 -1.96 -0.98
CA PHE A 93 10.53 -2.13 -0.42
C PHE A 93 9.83 -3.30 -1.11
N LYS A 94 8.96 -3.98 -0.38
CA LYS A 94 8.05 -5.00 -0.92
C LYS A 94 6.61 -4.56 -0.73
N ASN A 95 5.67 -5.23 -1.38
CA ASN A 95 4.25 -5.09 -1.08
C ASN A 95 3.60 -6.47 -0.88
N GLU A 96 2.29 -6.48 -0.65
CA GLU A 96 1.51 -7.72 -0.42
C GLU A 96 1.47 -8.69 -1.61
N TRP A 97 1.89 -8.25 -2.80
CA TRP A 97 1.98 -9.08 -4.01
C TRP A 97 3.41 -9.55 -4.31
N ASP A 98 4.31 -9.47 -3.34
CA ASP A 98 5.75 -9.79 -3.48
C ASP A 98 6.46 -8.99 -4.58
N MET A 99 5.91 -7.85 -5.01
CA MET A 99 6.64 -6.95 -5.89
C MET A 99 7.69 -6.17 -5.11
N MET A 100 8.83 -5.96 -5.75
CA MET A 100 9.98 -5.26 -5.20
C MET A 100 10.08 -3.87 -5.82
N LEU A 101 10.06 -2.83 -4.99
CA LEU A 101 10.43 -1.48 -5.37
C LEU A 101 11.89 -1.25 -4.99
N VAL A 102 12.71 -0.98 -6.00
CA VAL A 102 14.12 -0.59 -5.82
C VAL A 102 14.20 0.91 -6.02
N LEU A 103 14.67 1.63 -5.00
CA LEU A 103 14.95 3.06 -5.08
C LEU A 103 16.45 3.30 -5.08
N ILE A 104 16.87 4.28 -5.86
CA ILE A 104 18.18 4.90 -5.75
C ILE A 104 17.98 6.33 -5.28
N THR A 105 18.63 6.70 -4.19
CA THR A 105 18.71 8.08 -3.72
C THR A 105 20.09 8.65 -3.97
N LEU A 106 20.19 9.98 -4.07
CA LEU A 106 21.44 10.72 -4.06
C LEU A 106 21.43 11.72 -2.90
N GLY A 107 22.53 11.79 -2.16
CA GLY A 107 22.76 12.74 -1.08
C GLY A 107 22.92 12.07 0.28
N ASP A 108 22.98 12.90 1.31
CA ASP A 108 23.23 12.45 2.68
C ASP A 108 21.93 11.95 3.34
N MET A 109 21.91 10.68 3.76
CA MET A 109 20.86 10.08 4.58
C MET A 109 20.96 10.52 6.05
N ASP A 110 20.63 11.77 6.31
CA ASP A 110 20.57 12.31 7.66
C ASP A 110 19.50 11.60 8.53
N ALA A 111 19.45 11.94 9.82
CA ALA A 111 18.49 11.34 10.73
C ALA A 111 17.02 11.54 10.32
N LYS A 112 16.69 12.47 9.42
CA LYS A 112 15.33 12.71 8.93
C LYS A 112 15.08 12.18 7.52
N GLY A 113 16.12 11.90 6.74
CA GLY A 113 16.03 11.57 5.32
C GLY A 113 15.68 12.79 4.44
N GLU A 114 15.99 14.00 4.89
CA GLU A 114 15.63 15.26 4.22
C GLU A 114 16.69 15.71 3.21
N ASN A 115 17.96 15.33 3.41
CA ASN A 115 19.08 15.72 2.55
C ASN A 115 19.32 14.77 1.36
N ALA A 116 18.70 13.59 1.38
CA ALA A 116 18.70 12.65 0.26
C ALA A 116 17.49 12.88 -0.64
N GLN A 117 17.68 12.76 -1.95
CA GLN A 117 16.63 12.90 -2.95
C GLN A 117 16.50 11.63 -3.79
N ILE A 118 15.29 11.36 -4.29
CA ILE A 118 15.07 10.27 -5.24
C ILE A 118 15.82 10.59 -6.53
N GLU A 119 16.72 9.70 -6.94
CA GLU A 119 17.37 9.78 -8.24
C GLU A 119 16.62 8.91 -9.25
N SER A 120 16.35 7.65 -8.91
CA SER A 120 15.64 6.72 -9.80
C SER A 120 14.91 5.62 -9.02
N TRP A 121 14.00 4.93 -9.70
CA TRP A 121 13.27 3.79 -9.14
C TRP A 121 12.91 2.77 -10.20
N SER A 122 12.74 1.52 -9.78
CA SER A 122 12.25 0.43 -10.63
C SER A 122 11.38 -0.55 -9.84
N LEU A 123 10.42 -1.16 -10.53
CA LEU A 123 9.62 -2.26 -10.01
C LEU A 123 10.15 -3.58 -10.56
N LYS A 124 10.34 -4.56 -9.68
CA LYS A 124 10.74 -5.93 -10.01
C LYS A 124 9.70 -6.90 -9.45
N LYS A 125 9.57 -8.05 -10.09
CA LYS A 125 8.74 -9.17 -9.66
C LYS A 125 9.63 -10.39 -9.48
#